data_AF-A0A955N7V5-F1
#
_entry.id   AF-A0A955N7V5-F1
#
_cell.length_a   1.000
_cell.length_b   1.000
_cell.length_c   1.000
_cell.angle_alpha   90.00
_cell.angle_beta   90.00
_cell.angle_gamma   90.00
#
_symmetry.space_group_name_H-M   'P 1'
#
loop_
_entity.id
_entity.type
_entity.pdbx_description
1 polymer ?
#
loop_
_entity_poly.entity_id
_entity_poly.type
_entity_poly.pdbx_seq_one_letter_code
_entity_poly.pdbx_strand_id
1 'polypeptide(L)'
;LFGAWHESRQQRVHFVSAILFSLTGMVGAWVGAHGHQLVPDSLVLFAFGNLLLFISMWTFWKNYEAEHNDVPSGCAKEFSGRCALKALTFGWGVGLLTGFFGVGGGFLIVPALMFLMGFPIRLAIGTSLLIIALISIGGVIGHFKGAHLDFVLTGLVLLGSLFGLMFGSQVTRSIPTHHLRRGVAILIGVIGMLLIIANARPLLF
;
A
#
# COMPACT_ATOMS: atom_id res chain seq x y z
N LEU A 1 -7.22 14.13 -1.00
CA LEU A 1 -8.45 14.45 -1.79
C LEU A 1 -8.16 15.35 -2.99
N PHE A 2 -7.44 16.47 -2.86
CA PHE A 2 -7.07 17.33 -4.00
C PHE A 2 -6.23 16.63 -5.09
N GLY A 3 -5.28 15.75 -4.72
CA GLY A 3 -4.54 14.94 -5.71
C GLY A 3 -5.44 13.94 -6.46
N ALA A 4 -6.38 13.30 -5.76
CA ALA A 4 -7.36 12.39 -6.36
C ALA A 4 -8.37 13.13 -7.25
N TRP A 5 -8.74 14.37 -6.92
CA TRP A 5 -9.62 15.21 -7.75
C TRP A 5 -8.96 15.58 -9.07
N HIS A 6 -7.65 15.86 -9.07
CA HIS A 6 -6.91 16.21 -10.29
C HIS A 6 -6.70 14.98 -11.20
N GLU A 7 -6.51 13.79 -10.64
CA GLU A 7 -6.38 12.53 -11.42
C GLU A 7 -7.74 11.95 -11.86
N SER A 8 -8.83 12.19 -11.11
CA SER A 8 -10.20 11.73 -11.41
C SER A 8 -10.73 12.24 -12.76
N ARG A 9 -10.19 13.36 -13.27
CA ARG A 9 -10.55 13.90 -14.59
C ARG A 9 -10.03 13.08 -15.79
N GLN A 10 -9.20 12.06 -15.57
CA GLN A 10 -8.54 11.30 -16.66
C GLN A 10 -9.05 9.86 -16.84
N GLN A 11 -10.19 9.45 -16.27
CA GLN A 11 -10.80 8.11 -16.49
C GLN A 11 -9.87 6.92 -16.17
N ARG A 12 -9.04 7.03 -15.12
CA ARG A 12 -8.07 5.98 -14.74
C ARG A 12 -8.24 5.53 -13.28
N VAL A 13 -9.47 5.35 -12.81
CA VAL A 13 -9.76 4.76 -11.49
C VAL A 13 -10.93 3.78 -11.58
N HIS A 14 -10.70 2.50 -11.26
CA HIS A 14 -11.76 1.50 -11.16
C HIS A 14 -12.34 1.46 -9.74
N PHE A 15 -13.40 2.24 -9.54
CA PHE A 15 -14.10 2.34 -8.27
C PHE A 15 -14.56 0.99 -7.71
N VAL A 16 -15.07 0.10 -8.56
CA VAL A 16 -15.55 -1.23 -8.15
C VAL A 16 -14.43 -2.06 -7.52
N SER A 17 -13.27 -2.12 -8.20
CA SER A 17 -12.11 -2.85 -7.68
C SER A 17 -11.58 -2.23 -6.38
N ALA A 18 -11.56 -0.90 -6.30
CA ALA A 18 -11.10 -0.20 -5.11
C ALA A 18 -12.00 -0.45 -3.89
N ILE A 19 -13.32 -0.44 -4.08
CA ILE A 19 -14.29 -0.70 -3.00
C ILE A 19 -14.17 -2.16 -2.53
N LEU A 20 -14.17 -3.14 -3.43
CA LEU A 20 -14.03 -4.56 -3.09
C LEU A 20 -12.73 -4.84 -2.35
N PHE A 21 -11.62 -4.28 -2.85
CA PHE A 21 -10.31 -4.42 -2.24
C PHE A 21 -10.25 -3.74 -0.87
N SER A 22 -10.85 -2.55 -0.71
CA SER A 22 -10.86 -1.82 0.56
C SER A 22 -11.71 -2.52 1.62
N LEU A 23 -12.88 -3.05 1.24
CA LEU A 23 -13.76 -3.79 2.16
C LEU A 23 -13.06 -5.06 2.68
N THR A 24 -12.48 -5.85 1.79
CA THR A 24 -11.75 -7.05 2.18
C THR A 24 -10.45 -6.74 2.90
N GLY A 25 -9.77 -5.68 2.49
CA GLY A 25 -8.58 -5.16 3.15
C GLY A 25 -8.84 -4.70 4.58
N MET A 26 -9.96 -4.02 4.85
CA MET A 26 -10.37 -3.65 6.21
C MET A 26 -10.60 -4.87 7.08
N VAL A 27 -11.35 -5.86 6.58
CA VAL A 27 -11.61 -7.11 7.32
C VAL A 27 -10.30 -7.85 7.57
N GLY A 28 -9.45 -8.00 6.56
CA GLY A 28 -8.13 -8.62 6.69
C GLY A 28 -7.25 -7.89 7.68
N ALA A 29 -7.20 -6.55 7.63
CA ALA A 29 -6.37 -5.75 8.53
C ALA A 29 -6.85 -5.86 9.99
N TRP A 30 -8.16 -5.89 10.22
CA TRP A 30 -8.70 -6.11 11.55
C TRP A 30 -8.32 -7.48 12.12
N VAL A 31 -8.43 -8.55 11.31
CA VAL A 31 -8.00 -9.90 11.71
C VAL A 31 -6.48 -9.96 11.94
N GLY A 32 -5.70 -9.33 11.06
CA GLY A 32 -4.23 -9.30 11.17
C GLY A 32 -3.76 -8.55 12.40
N ALA A 33 -4.39 -7.43 12.72
CA ALA A 33 -4.07 -6.63 13.90
C ALA A 33 -4.38 -7.39 15.20
N HIS A 34 -5.44 -8.20 15.23
CA HIS A 34 -5.72 -9.05 16.39
C HIS A 34 -4.72 -10.22 16.49
N GLY A 35 -4.33 -10.81 15.35
CA GLY A 35 -3.33 -11.89 15.30
C GLY A 35 -1.92 -11.45 15.72
N HIS A 36 -1.56 -10.18 15.52
CA HIS A 36 -0.27 -9.62 15.94
C HIS A 36 -0.03 -9.77 17.45
N GLN A 37 -1.08 -9.70 18.27
CA GLN A 37 -0.97 -9.78 19.74
C GLN A 37 -0.48 -11.14 20.26
N LEU A 38 -0.52 -12.17 19.42
CA LEU A 38 -0.07 -13.52 19.77
C LEU A 38 1.40 -13.78 19.43
N VAL A 39 2.05 -12.86 18.70
CA VAL A 39 3.39 -13.08 18.14
C VAL A 39 4.37 -12.06 18.72
N PRO A 40 5.57 -12.48 19.19
CA PRO A 40 6.58 -11.56 19.69
C PRO A 40 6.99 -10.52 18.64
N ASP A 41 7.15 -9.26 19.06
CA ASP A 41 7.51 -8.14 18.17
C ASP A 41 8.79 -8.41 17.36
N SER A 42 9.76 -9.09 17.95
CA SER A 42 11.01 -9.50 17.28
C SER A 42 10.75 -10.38 16.06
N LEU A 43 9.82 -11.33 16.19
CA LEU A 43 9.46 -12.26 15.12
C LEU A 43 8.63 -11.57 14.03
N VAL A 44 7.76 -10.63 14.42
CA VAL A 44 6.99 -9.79 13.48
C VAL A 44 7.91 -8.90 12.66
N LEU A 45 8.87 -8.22 13.31
CA LEU A 45 9.83 -7.34 12.63
C LEU A 45 10.79 -8.12 11.73
N PHE A 46 11.21 -9.30 12.16
CA PHE A 46 12.05 -10.19 11.33
C PHE A 46 11.27 -10.71 10.10
N ALA A 47 10.02 -11.15 10.28
CA ALA A 47 9.15 -11.57 9.18
C ALA A 47 8.86 -10.41 8.22
N PHE A 48 8.65 -9.21 8.74
CA PHE A 48 8.43 -8.01 7.94
C PHE A 48 9.67 -7.65 7.11
N GLY A 49 10.86 -7.67 7.72
CA GLY A 49 12.12 -7.43 7.01
C GLY A 49 12.34 -8.43 5.87
N ASN A 50 12.07 -9.72 6.11
CA ASN A 50 12.14 -10.75 5.06
C ASN A 50 11.13 -10.49 3.94
N LEU A 51 9.90 -10.10 4.27
CA LEU A 51 8.89 -9.73 3.28
C LEU A 51 9.35 -8.54 2.43
N LEU A 52 9.90 -7.48 3.05
CA LEU A 52 10.39 -6.31 2.33
C LEU A 52 11.57 -6.63 1.42
N LEU A 53 12.52 -7.45 1.89
CA LEU A 53 13.62 -7.93 1.04
C LEU A 53 13.09 -8.76 -0.13
N PHE A 54 12.15 -9.67 0.12
CA PHE A 54 11.53 -10.46 -0.93
C PHE A 54 10.84 -9.58 -1.97
N ILE A 55 10.03 -8.60 -1.55
CA ILE A 55 9.36 -7.66 -2.45
C ILE A 55 10.35 -6.79 -3.21
N SER A 56 11.40 -6.29 -2.54
CA SER A 56 12.45 -5.47 -3.17
C SER A 56 13.22 -6.26 -4.23
N MET A 57 13.70 -7.45 -3.86
CA MET A 57 14.40 -8.38 -4.75
C MET A 57 13.51 -8.76 -5.95
N TRP A 58 12.24 -9.08 -5.70
CA TRP A 58 11.27 -9.42 -6.75
C TRP A 58 10.97 -8.24 -7.69
N THR A 59 10.82 -7.04 -7.13
CA THR A 59 10.58 -5.81 -7.88
C THR A 59 11.79 -5.45 -8.75
N PHE A 60 13.00 -5.77 -8.29
CA PHE A 60 14.26 -5.55 -9.00
C PHE A 60 14.56 -6.63 -10.05
N TRP A 61 14.27 -7.91 -9.76
CA TRP A 61 14.48 -9.04 -10.66
C TRP A 61 13.54 -9.04 -11.86
N LYS A 62 12.32 -8.54 -11.67
CA LYS A 62 11.41 -8.37 -12.80
C LYS A 62 11.74 -7.07 -13.53
N ASN A 63 12.61 -7.18 -14.54
CA ASN A 63 12.78 -6.12 -15.54
C ASN A 63 11.41 -5.82 -16.14
N TYR A 64 11.01 -4.58 -15.88
CA TYR A 64 9.63 -4.16 -15.92
C TYR A 64 9.26 -3.76 -17.33
N GLU A 65 9.01 -4.77 -18.15
CA GLU A 65 8.41 -4.64 -19.48
C GLU A 65 6.93 -4.17 -19.42
N ALA A 66 6.60 -3.34 -18.44
CA ALA A 66 5.31 -2.68 -18.27
C ALA A 66 5.44 -1.15 -18.43
N GLU A 67 6.51 -0.70 -19.12
CA GLU A 67 6.71 0.70 -19.52
C GLU A 67 6.06 1.03 -20.88
N HIS A 68 5.50 0.05 -21.62
CA HIS A 68 5.02 0.30 -22.99
C HIS A 68 3.58 -0.14 -23.34
N ASN A 69 2.88 -0.88 -22.47
CA ASN A 69 1.48 -1.21 -22.70
C ASN A 69 0.57 -0.32 -21.84
N ASP A 70 0.32 0.91 -22.31
CA ASP A 70 -0.80 1.76 -21.85
C ASP A 70 -2.18 1.14 -22.17
N VAL A 71 -2.22 -0.06 -22.74
CA VAL A 71 -3.44 -0.83 -22.99
C VAL A 71 -3.89 -1.48 -21.68
N PRO A 72 -5.04 -1.08 -21.10
CA PRO A 72 -5.60 -1.78 -19.93
C PRO A 72 -5.91 -3.23 -20.33
N SER A 73 -5.13 -4.18 -19.80
CA SER A 73 -5.29 -5.61 -20.05
C SER A 73 -5.92 -6.32 -18.85
N GLY A 74 -6.89 -7.20 -19.10
CA GLY A 74 -7.52 -8.03 -18.05
C GLY A 74 -8.59 -7.30 -17.25
N CYS A 75 -8.50 -7.36 -15.92
CA CYS A 75 -9.51 -6.84 -14.97
C CYS A 75 -9.72 -5.31 -15.04
N ALA A 76 -8.82 -4.59 -15.71
CA ALA A 76 -8.93 -3.16 -15.99
C ALA A 76 -9.85 -2.84 -17.18
N LYS A 77 -10.14 -3.79 -18.07
CA LYS A 77 -11.00 -3.55 -19.25
C LYS A 77 -12.41 -4.10 -19.07
N GLU A 78 -12.52 -5.28 -18.44
CA GLU A 78 -13.79 -5.95 -18.18
C GLU A 78 -13.79 -6.57 -16.78
N PHE A 79 -14.71 -6.14 -15.92
CA PHE A 79 -14.80 -6.63 -14.55
C PHE A 79 -15.62 -7.92 -14.49
N SER A 80 -14.98 -9.04 -14.78
CA SER A 80 -15.57 -10.39 -14.66
C SER A 80 -15.60 -10.87 -13.20
N GLY A 81 -16.48 -11.82 -12.86
CA GLY A 81 -16.55 -12.42 -11.51
C GLY A 81 -15.22 -13.02 -11.02
N ARG A 82 -14.36 -13.49 -11.94
CA ARG A 82 -12.99 -13.95 -11.59
C ARG A 82 -12.08 -12.82 -11.09
N CYS A 83 -12.27 -11.60 -11.60
CA CYS A 83 -11.54 -10.42 -11.16
C CYS A 83 -11.99 -9.96 -9.78
N ALA A 84 -13.30 -10.04 -9.49
CA ALA A 84 -13.83 -9.81 -8.16
C ALA A 84 -13.22 -10.79 -7.15
N LEU A 85 -13.15 -12.08 -7.48
CA LEU A 85 -12.56 -13.09 -6.60
C LEU A 85 -11.06 -12.82 -6.34
N LYS A 86 -10.30 -12.42 -7.37
CA LYS A 86 -8.91 -11.97 -7.19
C LYS A 86 -8.82 -10.75 -6.29
N ALA A 87 -9.67 -9.75 -6.48
CA ALA A 87 -9.70 -8.55 -5.66
C ALA A 87 -9.96 -8.87 -4.19
N LEU A 88 -10.91 -9.76 -3.91
CA LEU A 88 -11.28 -10.18 -2.57
C LEU A 88 -10.14 -10.95 -1.88
N THR A 89 -9.57 -11.94 -2.56
CA THR A 89 -8.51 -12.79 -2.01
C THR A 89 -7.23 -12.00 -1.72
N PHE A 90 -6.82 -11.16 -2.67
CA PHE A 90 -5.62 -10.34 -2.50
C PHE A 90 -5.86 -9.14 -1.58
N GLY A 91 -7.04 -8.52 -1.61
CA GLY A 91 -7.42 -7.47 -0.67
C GLY A 91 -7.37 -7.99 0.76
N TRP A 92 -7.91 -9.18 1.01
CA TRP A 92 -7.85 -9.83 2.31
C TRP A 92 -6.41 -10.19 2.73
N GLY A 93 -5.60 -10.78 1.84
CA GLY A 93 -4.22 -11.15 2.14
C GLY A 93 -3.31 -9.94 2.40
N VAL A 94 -3.41 -8.90 1.56
CA VAL A 94 -2.70 -7.64 1.78
C VAL A 94 -3.20 -6.98 3.06
N GLY A 95 -4.52 -6.94 3.29
CA GLY A 95 -5.13 -6.47 4.53
C GLY A 95 -4.53 -7.15 5.75
N LEU A 96 -4.53 -8.49 5.77
CA LEU A 96 -3.95 -9.30 6.83
C LEU A 96 -2.50 -8.94 7.12
N LEU A 97 -1.64 -8.94 6.09
CA LEU A 97 -0.22 -8.61 6.27
C LEU A 97 -0.07 -7.18 6.82
N THR A 98 -0.82 -6.22 6.26
CA THR A 98 -0.69 -4.81 6.66
C THR A 98 -1.21 -4.54 8.06
N GLY A 99 -2.28 -5.22 8.48
CA GLY A 99 -2.78 -5.17 9.85
C GLY A 99 -1.87 -5.90 10.83
N PHE A 100 -1.29 -7.03 10.41
CA PHE A 100 -0.36 -7.81 11.24
C PHE A 100 0.97 -7.08 11.49
N PHE A 101 1.49 -6.35 10.49
CA PHE A 101 2.72 -5.58 10.63
C PHE A 101 2.48 -4.14 11.14
N GLY A 102 1.27 -3.61 11.04
CA GLY A 102 0.95 -2.24 11.49
C GLY A 102 1.52 -1.10 10.62
N VAL A 103 2.05 -1.39 9.42
CA VAL A 103 2.85 -0.42 8.62
C VAL A 103 1.99 0.51 7.75
N GLY A 104 0.67 0.32 7.70
CA GLY A 104 -0.22 1.08 6.80
C GLY A 104 -0.04 0.66 5.35
N GLY A 105 -1.03 -0.02 4.78
CA GLY A 105 -0.87 -0.87 3.60
C GLY A 105 -0.48 -0.25 2.25
N GLY A 106 -0.20 1.06 2.19
CA GLY A 106 0.04 1.78 0.93
C GLY A 106 1.17 1.22 0.08
N PHE A 107 2.26 0.76 0.70
CA PHE A 107 3.42 0.20 -0.01
C PHE A 107 3.17 -1.18 -0.64
N LEU A 108 2.20 -1.94 -0.10
CA LEU A 108 1.80 -3.26 -0.63
C LEU A 108 0.69 -3.16 -1.68
N ILE A 109 -0.17 -2.14 -1.58
CA ILE A 109 -1.31 -1.97 -2.49
C ILE A 109 -0.86 -1.71 -3.93
N VAL A 110 0.15 -0.85 -4.15
CA VAL A 110 0.61 -0.51 -5.52
C VAL A 110 1.21 -1.73 -6.24
N PRO A 111 2.18 -2.47 -5.66
CA PRO A 111 2.68 -3.71 -6.26
C PRO A 111 1.58 -4.75 -6.45
N ALA A 112 0.66 -4.90 -5.48
CA ALA A 112 -0.44 -5.85 -5.60
C ALA A 112 -1.33 -5.54 -6.82
N LEU A 113 -1.73 -4.29 -7.02
CA LEU A 113 -2.55 -3.91 -8.18
C LEU A 113 -1.82 -4.13 -9.51
N MET A 114 -0.53 -3.81 -9.58
CA MET A 114 0.23 -3.99 -10.82
C MET A 114 0.46 -5.47 -11.15
N PHE A 115 0.91 -6.26 -10.18
CA PHE A 115 1.31 -7.64 -10.42
C PHE A 115 0.14 -8.62 -10.41
N LEU A 116 -0.85 -8.42 -9.53
CA LEU A 116 -1.92 -9.38 -9.32
C LEU A 116 -3.16 -9.03 -10.17
N MET A 117 -3.44 -7.73 -10.34
CA MET A 117 -4.53 -7.28 -11.21
C MET A 117 -4.10 -6.89 -12.63
N GLY A 118 -2.80 -6.76 -12.88
CA GLY A 118 -2.29 -6.39 -14.20
C GLY A 118 -2.60 -4.93 -14.56
N PHE A 119 -2.77 -4.06 -13.56
CA PHE A 119 -3.09 -2.66 -13.83
C PHE A 119 -1.84 -1.93 -14.32
N PRO A 120 -1.93 -1.09 -15.38
CA PRO A 120 -0.82 -0.23 -15.78
C PRO A 120 -0.48 0.72 -14.63
N ILE A 121 0.81 1.09 -14.51
CA ILE A 121 1.34 1.87 -13.36
C ILE A 121 0.44 3.06 -13.01
N ARG A 122 0.06 3.86 -14.01
CA ARG A 122 -0.73 5.09 -13.79
C ARG A 122 -2.12 4.78 -13.21
N LEU A 123 -2.76 3.71 -13.68
CA LEU A 123 -4.05 3.24 -13.18
C LEU A 123 -3.91 2.67 -11.76
N ALA A 124 -2.84 1.92 -11.49
CA ALA A 124 -2.55 1.33 -10.19
C ALA A 124 -2.31 2.41 -9.12
N ILE A 125 -1.56 3.47 -9.43
CA ILE A 125 -1.34 4.61 -8.53
C ILE A 125 -2.65 5.34 -8.23
N GLY A 126 -3.46 5.60 -9.26
CA GLY A 126 -4.77 6.25 -9.10
C GLY A 126 -5.73 5.42 -8.24
N THR A 127 -5.80 4.10 -8.47
CA THR A 127 -6.64 3.19 -7.67
C THR A 127 -6.11 2.97 -6.26
N SER A 128 -4.79 2.89 -6.05
CA SER A 128 -4.23 2.79 -4.70
C SER A 128 -4.51 4.01 -3.86
N LEU A 129 -4.44 5.22 -4.44
CA LEU A 129 -4.80 6.46 -3.75
C LEU A 129 -6.24 6.44 -3.26
N LEU A 130 -7.16 5.93 -4.09
CA LEU A 130 -8.56 5.77 -3.69
C LEU A 130 -8.71 4.72 -2.57
N ILE A 131 -8.05 3.56 -2.70
CA ILE A 131 -8.08 2.50 -1.68
C ILE A 131 -7.56 3.04 -0.34
N ILE A 132 -6.40 3.70 -0.34
CA ILE A 132 -5.81 4.28 0.87
C ILE A 132 -6.76 5.32 1.48
N ALA A 133 -7.38 6.18 0.66
CA ALA A 133 -8.35 7.15 1.16
C ALA A 133 -9.57 6.47 1.82
N LEU A 134 -10.10 5.41 1.22
CA LEU A 134 -11.23 4.64 1.78
C LEU A 134 -10.84 3.94 3.09
N ILE A 135 -9.66 3.30 3.13
CA ILE A 135 -9.13 2.66 4.33
C ILE A 135 -8.95 3.69 5.45
N SER A 136 -8.37 4.85 5.15
CA SER A 136 -8.17 5.93 6.13
C SER A 136 -9.50 6.47 6.67
N ILE A 137 -10.51 6.66 5.82
CA ILE A 137 -11.85 7.07 6.26
C ILE A 137 -12.44 6.02 7.22
N GLY A 138 -12.36 4.73 6.86
CA GLY A 138 -12.82 3.65 7.74
C GLY A 138 -12.05 3.60 9.07
N GLY A 139 -10.74 3.81 9.03
CA GLY A 139 -9.88 3.86 10.22
C GLY A 139 -10.26 5.01 11.17
N VAL A 140 -10.50 6.21 10.61
CA VAL A 140 -10.96 7.37 11.38
C VAL A 140 -12.32 7.11 12.01
N ILE A 141 -13.30 6.60 11.24
CA ILE A 141 -14.63 6.28 11.76
C ILE A 141 -14.54 5.23 12.88
N GLY A 142 -13.71 4.20 12.70
CA GLY A 142 -13.52 3.12 13.69
C GLY A 142 -12.92 3.60 15.01
N HIS A 143 -12.02 4.58 14.96
CA HIS A 143 -11.37 5.13 16.16
C HIS A 143 -12.09 6.36 16.75
N PHE A 144 -13.03 6.95 16.01
CA PHE A 144 -13.75 8.17 16.42
C PHE A 144 -14.50 8.02 17.76
N LYS A 145 -14.99 6.81 18.08
CA LYS A 145 -15.79 6.55 19.29
C LYS A 145 -14.97 6.30 20.56
N GLY A 146 -13.66 6.07 20.47
CA GLY A 146 -12.84 5.67 21.62
C GLY A 146 -11.50 6.40 21.75
N ALA A 147 -11.13 7.25 20.80
CA ALA A 147 -9.84 7.94 20.84
C ALA A 147 -9.93 9.26 21.61
N HIS A 148 -9.12 9.40 22.67
CA HIS A 148 -8.73 10.71 23.17
C HIS A 148 -7.77 11.36 22.18
N LEU A 149 -8.34 12.01 21.17
CA LEU A 149 -7.57 12.74 20.17
C LEU A 149 -7.06 14.03 20.79
N ASP A 150 -5.74 14.12 20.98
CA ASP A 150 -5.11 15.41 21.20
C ASP A 150 -5.18 16.19 19.88
N PHE A 151 -6.09 17.17 19.85
CA PHE A 151 -6.35 18.00 18.67
C PHE A 151 -5.12 18.79 18.23
N VAL A 152 -4.18 19.08 19.13
CA VAL A 152 -2.95 19.83 18.81
C VAL A 152 -1.99 18.93 18.04
N LEU A 153 -1.68 17.74 18.57
CA LEU A 153 -0.84 16.75 17.87
C LEU A 153 -1.47 16.32 16.54
N THR A 154 -2.78 16.06 16.54
CA THR A 154 -3.51 15.69 15.33
C THR A 154 -3.43 16.80 14.28
N GLY A 155 -3.62 18.06 14.68
CA GLY A 155 -3.50 19.22 13.79
C GLY A 155 -2.09 19.35 13.21
N LEU A 156 -1.05 19.19 14.03
CA LEU A 156 0.35 19.28 13.58
C LEU A 156 0.71 18.18 12.58
N VAL A 157 0.28 16.93 12.86
CA VAL A 157 0.50 15.78 11.98
C VAL A 157 -0.27 15.94 10.66
N LEU A 158 -1.50 16.46 10.70
CA LEU A 158 -2.29 16.73 9.50
C LEU A 158 -1.62 17.78 8.62
N LEU A 159 -1.13 18.88 9.20
CA LEU A 159 -0.40 19.91 8.47
C LEU A 159 0.89 19.34 7.87
N GLY A 160 1.71 18.63 8.65
CA GLY A 160 2.93 17.98 8.16
C GLY A 160 2.65 17.00 7.03
N SER A 161 1.58 16.21 7.14
CA SER A 161 1.15 15.26 6.11
C SER A 161 0.67 15.95 4.84
N LEU A 162 -0.08 17.05 4.96
CA LEU A 162 -0.53 17.85 3.82
C LEU A 162 0.65 18.47 3.06
N PHE A 163 1.59 19.08 3.78
CA PHE A 163 2.81 19.63 3.18
C PHE A 163 3.66 18.53 2.54
N GLY A 164 3.87 17.42 3.23
CA GLY A 164 4.62 16.27 2.72
C GLY A 164 3.98 15.66 1.46
N LEU A 165 2.65 15.53 1.43
CA LEU A 165 1.92 15.06 0.24
C LEU A 165 2.05 16.05 -0.93
N MET A 166 1.93 17.35 -0.65
CA MET A 166 1.99 18.38 -1.67
C MET A 166 3.38 18.40 -2.34
N PHE A 167 4.44 18.53 -1.56
CA PHE A 167 5.82 18.50 -2.05
C PHE A 167 6.18 17.13 -2.66
N GLY A 168 5.80 16.03 -2.00
CA GLY A 168 6.06 14.68 -2.49
C GLY A 168 5.40 14.39 -3.83
N SER A 169 4.16 14.84 -4.04
CA SER A 169 3.44 14.66 -5.31
C SER A 169 4.08 15.46 -6.45
N GLN A 170 4.60 16.66 -6.16
CA GLN A 170 5.24 17.51 -7.16
C GLN A 170 6.59 16.96 -7.61
N VAL A 171 7.40 16.46 -6.67
CA VAL A 171 8.66 15.77 -6.97
C VAL A 171 8.38 14.48 -7.75
N THR A 172 7.38 13.71 -7.32
CA THR A 172 6.99 12.45 -7.96
C THR A 172 6.55 12.62 -9.42
N ARG A 173 5.86 13.73 -9.75
CA ARG A 173 5.44 14.06 -11.12
C ARG A 173 6.60 14.47 -12.03
N SER A 174 7.71 14.93 -11.46
CA SER A 174 8.86 15.43 -12.23
C SER A 174 9.88 14.33 -12.56
N ILE A 175 9.80 13.17 -11.91
CA ILE A 175 10.74 12.06 -12.06
C ILE A 175 10.13 10.99 -12.98
N PRO A 176 10.88 10.45 -13.96
CA PRO A 176 10.40 9.34 -14.78
C PRO A 176 10.01 8.12 -13.94
N THR A 177 8.93 7.45 -14.30
CA THR A 177 8.37 6.28 -13.59
C THR A 177 9.40 5.20 -13.29
N HIS A 178 10.36 5.01 -14.19
CA HIS A 178 11.47 4.06 -14.02
C HIS A 178 12.37 4.41 -12.81
N HIS A 179 12.80 5.68 -12.68
CA HIS A 179 13.66 6.13 -11.59
C HIS A 179 12.93 6.15 -10.25
N LEU A 180 11.66 6.60 -10.25
CA LEU A 180 10.83 6.62 -9.05
C LEU A 180 10.67 5.21 -8.46
N ARG A 181 10.34 4.23 -9.32
CA ARG A 181 10.15 2.84 -8.90
C ARG A 181 11.44 2.23 -8.37
N ARG A 182 12.58 2.51 -9.02
CA ARG A 182 13.90 2.04 -8.56
C ARG A 182 14.26 2.67 -7.21
N GLY A 183 13.98 3.96 -7.02
CA GLY A 183 14.18 4.65 -5.74
C GLY A 183 13.35 4.06 -4.60
N VAL A 184 12.05 3.81 -4.84
CA VAL A 184 11.17 3.17 -3.85
C VAL A 184 11.62 1.74 -3.53
N ALA A 185 12.00 0.95 -4.54
CA ALA A 185 12.48 -0.42 -4.32
C ALA A 185 13.78 -0.46 -3.52
N ILE A 186 14.73 0.44 -3.80
CA ILE A 186 15.98 0.59 -3.04
C ILE A 186 15.66 1.01 -1.61
N LEU A 187 14.84 2.03 -1.40
CA LEU A 187 14.45 2.50 -0.07
C LEU A 187 13.82 1.38 0.76
N ILE A 188 12.87 0.64 0.19
CA ILE A 188 12.23 -0.52 0.84
C ILE A 188 13.26 -1.60 1.16
N GLY A 189 14.18 -1.90 0.24
CA GLY A 189 15.24 -2.89 0.45
C GLY A 189 16.19 -2.50 1.59
N VAL A 190 16.58 -1.22 1.65
CA VAL A 190 17.42 -0.68 2.72
C VAL A 190 16.68 -0.76 4.06
N ILE A 191 15.41 -0.35 4.12
CA ILE A 191 14.60 -0.44 5.34
C ILE A 191 14.45 -1.91 5.80
N GLY A 192 14.18 -2.84 4.87
CA GLY A 192 14.08 -4.27 5.18
C GLY A 192 15.38 -4.85 5.69
N MET A 193 16.51 -4.48 5.09
CA MET A 193 17.84 -4.89 5.54
C MET A 193 18.16 -4.34 6.93
N LEU A 194 17.89 -3.06 7.19
CA LEU A 194 18.10 -2.44 8.50
C LEU A 194 17.25 -3.10 9.59
N LEU A 195 15.99 -3.43 9.30
CA LEU A 195 15.08 -4.13 10.20
C LEU A 195 15.64 -5.49 10.63
N ILE A 196 16.16 -6.27 9.68
CA ILE A 196 16.76 -7.57 9.95
C ILE A 196 18.03 -7.40 10.79
N ILE A 197 18.92 -6.49 10.44
CA ILE A 197 20.18 -6.30 11.17
C ILE A 197 19.92 -5.83 12.62
N ALA A 198 18.98 -4.90 12.80
CA ALA A 198 18.62 -4.37 14.11
C ALA A 198 17.96 -5.42 15.00
N ASN A 199 17.11 -6.28 14.44
CA ASN A 199 16.34 -7.28 15.20
C ASN A 199 16.95 -8.69 15.18
N ALA A 200 18.04 -8.94 14.43
CA ALA A 200 18.74 -10.22 14.46
C ALA A 200 19.56 -10.44 15.74
N ARG A 201 20.06 -9.36 16.37
CA ARG A 201 20.85 -9.43 17.61
C ARG A 201 20.11 -10.07 18.80
N PRO A 202 18.86 -9.69 19.12
CA PRO A 202 18.09 -10.31 20.22
C PRO A 202 17.51 -11.70 19.91
N LEU A 203 17.73 -12.25 18.71
CA LEU A 203 17.31 -13.61 18.31
C LEU A 203 18.45 -14.64 18.38
N LEU A 204 19.70 -14.16 18.47
CA LEU A 204 20.92 -14.99 18.51
C LEU A 204 21.50 -15.13 19.93
N PHE A 205 20.94 -14.43 20.92
CA PHE A 205 21.29 -14.47 22.35
C PHE A 205 20.02 -14.54 23.18
#